data_AF-X1Q0C2-F1
#
_entry.id   AF-X1Q0C2-F1
#
_cell.length_a   1.000
_cell.length_b   1.000
_cell.length_c   1.000
_cell.angle_alpha   90.00
_cell.angle_beta   90.00
_cell.angle_gamma   90.00
#
_symmetry.space_group_name_H-M   'P 1'
#
loop_
_entity.id
_entity.type
_entity.pdbx_description
1 polymer ?
#
loop_
_entity_poly.entity_id
_entity_poly.type
_entity_poly.pdbx_seq_one_letter_code
_entity_poly.pdbx_strand_id
1 'polypeptide(L)'
;MNQEKMRKETENVTPTASLVTLGCPMNQVDSERIIGGLASQGFRIVPEEQADVIVVNTCGFIESAREESIETILSIAALKHLSL
;
A
#
# COMPACT_ATOMS: atom_id res chain seq x y z
N MET A 1 -1.98 34.24 -3.63
CA MET A 1 -2.98 33.16 -3.75
C MET A 1 -2.28 31.90 -3.26
N ASN A 2 -2.36 31.63 -1.96
CA ASN A 2 -1.43 30.70 -1.31
C ASN A 2 -1.98 29.28 -1.39
N GLN A 3 -1.14 28.37 -1.89
CA GLN A 3 -1.42 26.94 -2.04
C GLN A 3 -1.84 26.25 -0.73
N GLU A 4 -1.60 26.89 0.41
CA GLU A 4 -2.09 26.53 1.75
C GLU A 4 -3.62 26.35 1.82
N LYS A 5 -4.39 27.06 0.98
CA LYS A 5 -5.85 27.19 1.13
C LYS A 5 -6.65 26.10 0.41
N MET A 6 -6.03 25.23 -0.38
CA MET A 6 -6.73 24.11 -1.05
C MET A 6 -6.74 22.81 -0.26
N ARG A 7 -5.99 22.69 0.84
CA ARG A 7 -5.98 21.49 1.70
C ARG A 7 -6.99 21.51 2.85
N LYS A 8 -7.68 22.63 3.07
CA LYS A 8 -8.61 22.80 4.20
C LYS A 8 -10.05 22.71 3.72
N GLU A 9 -10.54 21.50 3.41
CA GLU A 9 -12.00 21.21 3.35
C GLU A 9 -12.37 19.72 3.15
N THR A 10 -11.43 18.78 3.26
CA THR A 10 -11.75 17.35 3.41
C THR A 10 -11.53 17.00 4.87
N GLU A 11 -12.48 16.33 5.52
CA GLU A 11 -12.43 15.90 6.92
C GLU A 11 -11.07 15.30 7.30
N ASN A 12 -10.62 15.49 8.54
CA ASN A 12 -9.34 15.02 9.11
C ASN A 12 -9.21 13.48 9.16
N VAL A 13 -9.32 12.80 8.02
CA VAL A 13 -9.13 11.35 7.92
C VAL A 13 -7.65 11.10 7.71
N THR A 14 -7.00 10.47 8.70
CA THR A 14 -5.64 9.94 8.55
C THR A 14 -5.69 8.75 7.58
N PRO A 15 -5.11 8.85 6.38
CA PRO A 15 -5.19 7.78 5.40
C PRO A 15 -4.47 6.53 5.91
N THR A 16 -5.03 5.36 5.64
CA THR A 16 -4.42 4.08 6.03
C THR A 16 -3.76 3.39 4.85
N ALA A 17 -2.66 2.70 5.11
CA ALA A 17 -1.97 1.90 4.10
C ALA A 17 -1.56 0.53 4.64
N SER A 18 -1.50 -0.46 3.74
CA SER A 18 -0.83 -1.74 3.98
C SER A 18 0.21 -1.97 2.88
N LEU A 19 1.24 -2.77 3.20
CA LEU A 19 2.29 -3.15 2.27
C LEU A 19 2.48 -4.66 2.29
N VAL A 20 2.23 -5.29 1.15
CA VAL A 20 2.52 -6.71 0.90
C VAL A 20 3.86 -6.80 0.19
N THR A 21 4.77 -7.61 0.72
CA THR A 21 6.11 -7.78 0.17
C THR A 21 6.29 -9.19 -0.34
N LEU A 22 6.60 -9.31 -1.63
CA LEU A 22 6.81 -10.55 -2.35
C LEU A 22 8.19 -10.56 -3.00
N GLY A 23 8.61 -11.72 -3.51
CA GLY A 23 9.88 -11.87 -4.21
C GLY A 23 11.05 -12.13 -3.27
N CYS A 24 12.06 -11.25 -3.26
CA CYS A 24 13.36 -11.54 -2.65
C CYS A 24 13.72 -10.59 -1.49
N PRO A 25 14.84 -10.83 -0.76
CA PRO A 25 15.26 -9.96 0.34
C PRO A 25 15.45 -8.49 -0.03
N MET A 26 15.73 -8.17 -1.30
CA MET A 26 15.80 -6.78 -1.77
C MET A 26 14.44 -6.08 -1.65
N ASN A 27 13.35 -6.78 -1.99
CA ASN A 27 12.00 -6.26 -1.82
C ASN A 27 11.69 -6.02 -0.34
N GLN A 28 12.19 -6.85 0.58
CA GLN A 28 12.02 -6.61 2.02
C GLN A 28 12.72 -5.33 2.49
N VAL A 29 13.97 -5.12 2.08
CA VAL A 29 14.72 -3.90 2.40
C VAL A 29 14.05 -2.66 1.80
N ASP A 30 13.56 -2.75 0.56
CA ASP A 30 12.86 -1.63 -0.07
C ASP A 30 11.50 -1.37 0.59
N SER A 31 10.83 -2.40 1.08
CA SER A 31 9.57 -2.28 1.80
C SER A 31 9.69 -1.51 3.11
N GLU A 32 10.80 -1.66 3.84
CA GLU A 32 11.08 -0.84 5.03
C GLU A 32 11.15 0.66 4.67
N ARG A 33 11.76 1.00 3.53
CA ARG A 33 11.83 2.38 3.04
C ARG A 33 10.45 2.90 2.63
N ILE A 34 9.64 2.07 1.97
CA ILE A 34 8.27 2.44 1.57
C ILE A 34 7.43 2.72 2.81
N ILE A 35 7.44 1.82 3.81
CA ILE A 35 6.72 2.00 5.08
C ILE A 35 7.18 3.27 5.80
N GLY A 36 8.48 3.48 5.92
CA GLY A 36 9.03 4.69 6.53
C GLY A 36 8.59 5.97 5.81
N GLY A 37 8.59 5.96 4.48
CA GLY A 37 8.13 7.07 3.66
C GLY A 37 6.63 7.35 3.83
N LEU A 38 5.79 6.33 3.83
CA LEU A 38 4.35 6.45 4.08
C LEU A 38 4.07 7.01 5.48
N ALA A 39 4.72 6.45 6.51
CA ALA A 39 4.58 6.93 7.88
C ALA A 39 5.02 8.40 8.02
N SER A 40 6.11 8.80 7.36
CA SER A 40 6.59 10.19 7.35
C SER A 40 5.61 11.18 6.71
N GLN A 41 4.76 10.69 5.80
CA GLN A 41 3.71 11.47 5.15
C GLN A 41 2.37 11.44 5.91
N GLY A 42 2.32 10.79 7.08
CA GLY A 42 1.15 10.73 7.94
C GLY A 42 0.19 9.59 7.64
N PHE A 43 0.59 8.59 6.85
CA PHE A 43 -0.19 7.36 6.71
C PHE A 43 -0.08 6.51 7.97
N ARG A 44 -1.19 5.88 8.37
CA ARG A 44 -1.20 4.86 9.42
C ARG A 44 -1.11 3.49 8.77
N ILE A 45 -0.10 2.71 9.16
CA ILE A 45 0.05 1.34 8.67
C ILE A 45 -0.91 0.41 9.41
N VAL A 46 -1.70 -0.34 8.66
CA VAL A 46 -2.76 -1.23 9.17
C VAL A 46 -2.78 -2.55 8.40
N PRO A 47 -3.49 -3.59 8.89
CA PRO A 47 -3.76 -4.79 8.10
C PRO A 47 -4.47 -4.48 6.78
N GLU A 48 -4.27 -5.34 5.78
CA GLU A 48 -4.80 -5.17 4.41
C GLU A 48 -6.31 -4.89 4.38
N GLU A 49 -7.08 -5.58 5.23
CA GLU A 49 -8.54 -5.49 5.27
C GLU A 49 -9.06 -4.12 5.77
N GLN A 50 -8.18 -3.31 6.37
CA GLN A 50 -8.50 -2.01 6.95
C GLN A 50 -7.83 -0.84 6.20
N ALA A 51 -7.06 -1.15 5.15
CA ALA A 51 -6.26 -0.18 4.43
C ALA A 51 -7.06 0.52 3.33
N ASP A 52 -6.97 1.86 3.27
CA ASP A 52 -7.49 2.65 2.15
C ASP A 52 -6.67 2.38 0.86
N VAL A 53 -5.37 2.10 1.04
CA VAL A 53 -4.42 1.79 -0.02
C VAL A 53 -3.58 0.57 0.35
N ILE A 54 -3.51 -0.41 -0.54
CA ILE A 54 -2.62 -1.55 -0.38
C ILE A 54 -1.55 -1.48 -1.47
N VAL A 55 -0.29 -1.53 -1.07
CA VAL A 55 0.86 -1.56 -1.97
C VAL A 55 1.36 -3.01 -2.04
N VAL A 56 1.56 -3.53 -3.25
CA VAL A 56 2.20 -4.83 -3.48
C VAL A 56 3.59 -4.58 -4.06
N ASN A 57 4.63 -4.86 -3.27
CA ASN A 57 6.03 -4.75 -3.70
C ASN A 57 6.55 -6.13 -4.11
N THR A 58 6.86 -6.31 -5.40
CA THR A 58 7.32 -7.59 -5.96
C THR A 58 8.49 -7.39 -6.91
N CYS A 59 9.08 -8.49 -7.35
CA CYS A 59 10.13 -8.52 -8.34
C CYS A 59 9.57 -8.70 -9.76
N GLY A 60 9.87 -7.77 -10.67
CA GLY A 60 9.37 -7.82 -12.06
C GLY A 60 10.08 -8.81 -12.98
N PHE A 61 11.18 -9.44 -12.55
CA PHE A 61 11.98 -10.34 -13.39
C PHE A 61 12.00 -11.80 -12.92
N ILE A 62 11.68 -12.07 -11.65
CA ILE A 62 11.54 -13.43 -11.13
C ILE A 62 10.14 -13.94 -11.49
N GLU A 63 10.06 -15.07 -12.20
CA GLU A 63 8.79 -15.61 -12.68
C GLU A 63 7.83 -15.97 -11.55
N SER A 64 8.30 -16.71 -10.54
CA SER A 64 7.47 -17.08 -9.38
C SER A 64 6.92 -15.86 -8.63
N ALA A 65 7.72 -14.79 -8.50
CA ALA A 65 7.29 -13.55 -7.86
C ALA A 65 6.22 -12.80 -8.68
N ARG A 66 6.24 -12.94 -10.01
CA ARG A 66 5.19 -12.40 -10.88
C ARG A 66 3.89 -13.17 -10.72
N GLU A 67 3.94 -14.50 -10.74
CA GLU A 67 2.77 -15.37 -10.52
C GLU A 67 2.13 -15.08 -9.15
N GLU A 68 2.94 -15.09 -8.09
CA GLU A 68 2.50 -14.77 -6.71
C GLU A 68 1.88 -13.37 -6.63
N SER A 69 2.44 -12.38 -7.34
CA SER A 69 1.88 -11.02 -7.34
C SER A 69 0.51 -10.93 -8.00
N ILE A 70 0.27 -11.69 -9.07
CA ILE A 70 -1.03 -11.72 -9.75
C ILE A 70 -2.08 -12.33 -8.81
N GLU A 71 -1.77 -13.47 -8.19
CA GLU A 71 -2.65 -14.12 -7.22
C GLU A 71 -2.96 -13.21 -6.03
N THR A 72 -1.93 -12.56 -5.50
CA THR A 72 -2.06 -11.60 -4.38
C THR A 72 -2.96 -10.42 -4.75
N ILE A 73 -2.76 -9.81 -5.92
CA ILE A 73 -3.59 -8.69 -6.39
C ILE A 73 -5.06 -9.12 -6.55
N LEU A 74 -5.31 -10.31 -7.10
CA LEU A 74 -6.66 -10.85 -7.26
C LEU A 74 -7.33 -11.13 -5.90
N SER A 75 -6.58 -11.70 -4.95
CA SER A 75 -7.03 -11.94 -3.57
C SER A 75 -7.43 -10.62 -2.88
N ILE A 76 -6.55 -9.62 -2.95
CA ILE A 76 -6.79 -8.30 -2.36
C ILE A 76 -7.97 -7.59 -3.04
N ALA A 77 -8.10 -7.69 -4.36
CA ALA A 77 -9.22 -7.10 -5.09
C ALA A 77 -10.56 -7.69 -4.63
N ALA A 78 -10.60 -8.97 -4.23
CA ALA A 78 -11.79 -9.60 -3.67
C ALA A 78 -12.19 -8.99 -2.31
N LEU A 79 -11.23 -8.56 -1.47
CA LEU A 79 -11.51 -7.86 -0.20
C LEU A 79 -12.34 -6.58 -0.43
N LYS A 80 -12.06 -5.86 -1.52
CA LYS A 80 -12.78 -4.63 -1.87
C LYS A 80 -14.24 -4.89 -2.26
N HIS A 81 -14.53 -6.05 -2.85
CA HIS A 81 -15.89 -6.44 -3.24
C HIS A 81 -16.73 -7.00 -2.08
N LEU A 82 -16.10 -7.48 -1.01
CA LEU A 82 -16.79 -7.98 0.20
C LEU A 82 -17.26 -6.87 1.14
N SER A 83 -16.90 -5.62 0.87
CA SER A 83 -17.23 -4.45 1.68
C SER A 83 -18.50 -3.71 1.20
N LEU A 84 -19.37 -4.38 0.42
CA LEU A 84 -20.65 -3.86 -0.08
C LEU A 84 -21.83 -4.64 0.50
#